data_AF-A0A009QNT2-F1
#
_entry.id   AF-A0A009QNT2-F1
#
_cell.length_a   1.000
_cell.length_b   1.000
_cell.length_c   1.000
_cell.angle_alpha   90.00
_cell.angle_beta   90.00
_cell.angle_gamma   90.00
#
_symmetry.space_group_name_H-M   'P 1'
#
loop_
_entity.id
_entity.type
_entity.pdbx_description
1 polymer ?
#
loop_
_entity_poly.entity_id
_entity_poly.type
_entity_poly.pdbx_seq_one_letter_code
_entity_poly.pdbx_strand_id
1 'polypeptide(L)'
;MNKNQKPPFKQNAIALSFTLGVHAIAIVGLLFLGLSKPPEQPKKLTTILVKPEDLPPPLAKEVEQETTATNEAKEVLAPIVDETLPQNLPTTPPPPTAQQLAAQQQKAEQAQQAKLAEQKRKAEEAAKAKQAAAEQQRKEEIQKQQAEAKAKSEAEQKRKAEQTAKAQADAKAKQEQSEARKAAEDAKRKAEADAKLKREAQKAENAKLQAQQEAKRKAEADAKAKHEQSEARKAADDAKRKVEAAAKAKQQKANDDAKRKAEADAKAKQQKAEEAKRKAEADAKAKQQKANDEAKRKAEADAKAKQQKADDAKRKAEADTKAKQQKAADDAKRKAEADAKAKQKAADDAKRKAEAEAEAKAASAQKAQEEAAQKKAEAKKVASSARRDFEQKIRRSWDVPTGSSGKTVGVRFTLSDSGSVNSIVITRSSGDDALDASIKAAIQAAAPYPMPSDPDARREARSVSSTFRAQ
;
A
#
# COMPACT_ATOMS: atom_id res chain seq x y z
N MET A 1 -50.19 2.43 5.33
CA MET A 1 -50.08 1.74 4.02
C MET A 1 -48.89 2.31 3.26
N ASN A 2 -48.25 1.49 2.41
CA ASN A 2 -47.10 1.74 1.51
C ASN A 2 -45.74 1.32 2.14
N LYS A 3 -45.28 0.07 2.09
CA LYS A 3 -44.85 -0.78 0.94
C LYS A 3 -43.82 -0.09 0.02
N ASN A 4 -42.53 -0.32 0.28
CA ASN A 4 -41.47 -0.26 -0.73
C ASN A 4 -40.36 -1.29 -0.37
N GLN A 5 -40.64 -2.56 -0.66
CA GLN A 5 -39.61 -3.60 -0.78
C GLN A 5 -38.84 -3.37 -2.09
N LYS A 6 -37.51 -3.28 -2.02
CA LYS A 6 -36.63 -3.39 -3.20
C LYS A 6 -36.53 -4.86 -3.62
N PRO A 7 -36.55 -5.21 -4.92
CA PRO A 7 -36.46 -6.59 -5.36
C PRO A 7 -35.01 -7.12 -5.20
N PRO A 8 -34.82 -8.43 -4.95
CA PRO A 8 -33.50 -9.05 -4.97
C PRO A 8 -32.96 -9.10 -6.40
N PHE A 9 -31.75 -8.55 -6.58
CA PHE A 9 -31.03 -8.52 -7.85
C PHE A 9 -30.63 -9.95 -8.24
N LYS A 10 -31.23 -10.50 -9.30
CA LYS A 10 -30.82 -11.80 -9.87
C LYS A 10 -29.43 -11.64 -10.50
N GLN A 11 -28.45 -12.39 -10.00
CA GLN A 11 -27.09 -12.39 -10.54
C GLN A 11 -27.10 -13.05 -11.93
N ASN A 12 -26.87 -12.26 -12.97
CA ASN A 12 -26.73 -12.75 -14.34
C ASN A 12 -25.36 -13.43 -14.49
N ALA A 13 -25.29 -14.74 -14.31
CA ALA A 13 -24.06 -15.55 -14.50
C ALA A 13 -23.42 -15.35 -15.90
N ILE A 14 -24.22 -14.95 -16.88
CA ILE A 14 -23.79 -14.62 -18.25
C ILE A 14 -22.94 -13.34 -18.28
N ALA A 15 -23.20 -12.36 -17.40
CA ALA A 15 -22.40 -11.13 -17.32
C ALA A 15 -21.04 -11.36 -16.65
N LEU A 16 -20.95 -12.30 -15.70
CA LEU A 16 -19.69 -12.68 -15.04
C LEU A 16 -18.78 -13.52 -15.95
N SER A 17 -19.34 -14.35 -16.84
CA SER A 17 -18.55 -15.13 -17.80
C SER A 17 -17.99 -14.25 -18.93
N PHE A 18 -18.73 -13.24 -19.38
CA PHE A 18 -18.24 -12.29 -20.38
C PHE A 18 -17.05 -11.46 -19.87
N THR A 19 -17.13 -10.95 -18.63
CA THR A 19 -16.01 -10.18 -18.05
C THR A 19 -14.77 -11.05 -17.83
N LEU A 20 -14.93 -12.32 -17.43
CA LEU A 20 -13.81 -13.25 -17.32
C LEU A 20 -13.17 -13.53 -18.69
N GLY A 21 -13.98 -13.72 -19.73
CA GLY A 21 -13.50 -13.97 -21.10
C GLY A 21 -12.69 -12.80 -21.67
N VAL A 22 -13.17 -11.56 -21.47
CA VAL A 22 -12.47 -10.35 -21.92
C VAL A 22 -11.11 -10.20 -21.21
N HIS A 23 -11.05 -10.48 -19.91
CA HIS A 23 -9.79 -10.39 -19.16
C HIS A 23 -8.80 -11.51 -19.55
N ALA A 24 -9.27 -12.72 -19.86
CA ALA A 24 -8.41 -13.79 -20.36
C ALA A 24 -7.76 -13.41 -21.71
N ILE A 25 -8.53 -12.82 -22.63
CA ILE A 25 -8.01 -12.35 -23.92
C ILE A 25 -6.99 -11.21 -23.73
N ALA A 26 -7.24 -10.29 -22.80
CA ALA A 26 -6.30 -9.20 -22.48
C ALA A 26 -4.97 -9.71 -21.91
N ILE A 27 -5.01 -10.73 -21.05
CA ILE A 27 -3.80 -11.34 -20.46
C ILE A 27 -3.01 -12.10 -21.53
N VAL A 28 -3.68 -12.83 -22.42
CA VAL A 28 -3.02 -13.52 -23.54
C VAL A 28 -2.42 -12.53 -24.54
N GLY A 29 -3.11 -11.42 -24.82
CA GLY A 29 -2.59 -10.33 -25.65
C GLY A 29 -1.35 -9.66 -25.06
N LEU A 30 -1.31 -9.43 -23.74
CA LEU A 30 -0.14 -8.88 -23.04
C LEU A 30 1.03 -9.85 -23.00
N LEU A 31 0.79 -11.15 -22.85
CA LEU A 31 1.82 -12.18 -22.95
C LEU A 31 2.41 -12.25 -24.37
N PHE A 32 1.57 -12.19 -25.41
CA PHE A 32 2.03 -12.21 -26.80
C PHE A 32 2.80 -10.93 -27.18
N LEU A 33 2.38 -9.76 -26.69
CA LEU A 33 3.05 -8.49 -26.95
C LEU A 33 4.31 -8.29 -26.09
N GLY A 34 4.37 -8.92 -24.90
CA GLY A 34 5.52 -8.88 -23.98
C GLY A 34 6.71 -9.79 -24.36
N LEU A 35 6.53 -10.68 -25.35
CA LEU A 35 7.58 -11.55 -25.90
C LEU A 35 8.21 -11.01 -27.20
N SER A 36 7.78 -9.83 -27.66
CA SER A 36 8.34 -9.18 -28.84
C SER A 36 9.64 -8.46 -28.48
N LYS A 37 10.73 -8.93 -29.08
CA LYS A 37 12.10 -8.41 -29.00
C LYS A 37 12.12 -6.86 -28.96
N PRO A 38 12.80 -6.22 -27.98
CA PRO A 38 12.86 -4.76 -27.93
C PRO A 38 13.52 -4.23 -29.22
N PRO A 39 13.05 -3.11 -29.78
CA PRO A 39 13.66 -2.52 -30.97
C PRO A 39 15.12 -2.18 -30.68
N GLU A 40 16.01 -2.61 -31.58
CA GLU A 40 17.43 -2.30 -31.49
C GLU A 40 17.64 -0.79 -31.36
N GLN A 41 18.46 -0.39 -30.40
CA GLN A 41 18.83 1.01 -30.21
C GLN A 41 19.56 1.51 -31.47
N PRO A 42 19.23 2.70 -32.00
CA PRO A 42 19.93 3.25 -33.15
C PRO A 42 21.43 3.39 -32.81
N LYS A 43 22.28 2.86 -33.70
CA LYS A 43 23.73 2.89 -33.56
C LYS A 43 24.19 4.35 -33.39
N LYS A 44 24.99 4.60 -32.36
CA LYS A 44 25.55 5.92 -32.04
C LYS A 44 26.40 6.40 -33.21
N LEU A 45 26.01 7.48 -33.87
CA LEU A 45 26.89 8.19 -34.81
C LEU A 45 28.05 8.80 -34.00
N THR A 46 29.26 8.27 -34.19
CA THR A 46 30.49 8.91 -33.76
C THR A 46 30.88 9.97 -34.79
N THR A 47 30.49 11.22 -34.57
CA THR A 47 31.04 12.35 -35.33
C THR A 47 32.43 12.63 -34.80
N ILE A 48 33.45 12.22 -35.55
CA ILE A 48 34.83 12.67 -35.34
C ILE A 48 34.93 14.04 -36.00
N LEU A 49 35.14 15.08 -35.20
CA LEU A 49 35.47 16.42 -35.71
C LEU A 49 36.93 16.41 -36.15
N VAL A 50 37.16 16.02 -37.41
CA VAL A 50 38.47 16.10 -38.05
C VAL A 50 38.83 17.58 -38.17
N LYS A 51 39.88 18.01 -37.49
CA LYS A 51 40.46 19.35 -37.64
C LYS A 51 41.23 19.40 -38.97
N PRO A 52 41.25 20.54 -39.67
CA PRO A 52 41.90 20.67 -40.97
C PRO A 52 43.44 20.51 -40.94
N GLU A 53 44.06 20.35 -39.77
CA GLU A 53 45.51 20.19 -39.63
C GLU A 53 46.01 18.74 -39.74
N ASP A 54 45.12 17.73 -39.73
CA ASP A 54 45.49 16.31 -39.83
C ASP A 54 45.40 15.73 -41.25
N LEU A 55 45.25 16.56 -42.30
CA LEU A 55 45.32 16.11 -43.70
C LEU A 55 46.73 16.31 -44.27
N PRO A 56 47.40 15.27 -44.78
CA PRO A 56 48.66 15.43 -45.51
C PRO A 56 48.41 16.16 -46.85
N PRO A 57 49.34 17.03 -47.30
CA PRO A 57 49.17 17.79 -48.54
C PRO A 57 49.17 16.85 -49.77
N PRO A 58 48.27 17.04 -50.75
CA PRO A 58 48.21 16.18 -51.92
C PRO A 58 49.33 16.51 -52.91
N LEU A 59 50.15 15.50 -53.18
CA LEU A 59 51.02 15.43 -54.35
C LEU A 59 50.18 15.30 -55.61
N ALA A 60 50.46 16.17 -56.58
CA ALA A 60 49.85 16.19 -57.90
C ALA A 60 50.17 14.93 -58.72
N LYS A 61 49.16 14.40 -59.41
CA LYS A 61 49.26 13.70 -60.72
C LYS A 61 47.87 13.61 -61.37
N GLU A 62 47.72 14.42 -62.42
CA GLU A 62 46.94 14.28 -63.69
C GLU A 62 46.68 12.80 -64.12
N VAL A 63 45.64 12.35 -64.83
CA VAL A 63 44.74 12.83 -65.93
C VAL A 63 43.46 11.94 -65.82
N GLU A 64 42.21 12.37 -66.05
CA GLU A 64 41.49 12.40 -67.34
C GLU A 64 40.09 13.01 -67.11
N GLN A 65 39.76 14.10 -67.81
CA GLN A 65 38.37 14.47 -68.09
C GLN A 65 38.24 14.97 -69.53
N GLU A 66 37.32 14.31 -70.22
CA GLU A 66 36.79 14.61 -71.54
C GLU A 66 36.17 16.02 -71.64
N THR A 67 36.59 16.72 -72.69
CA THR A 67 35.80 17.55 -73.62
C THR A 67 34.64 18.39 -73.08
N THR A 68 34.76 19.72 -73.21
CA THR A 68 34.05 20.45 -74.27
C THR A 68 34.55 21.89 -74.43
N ALA A 69 35.15 22.15 -75.61
CA ALA A 69 34.92 23.27 -76.52
C ALA A 69 34.88 24.74 -76.02
N THR A 70 35.86 25.50 -76.52
CA THR A 70 35.72 26.83 -77.17
C THR A 70 35.85 28.08 -76.30
N ASN A 71 37.04 28.69 -76.31
CA ASN A 71 37.27 29.94 -77.07
C ASN A 71 38.77 30.27 -77.13
N GLU A 72 39.16 30.78 -78.30
CA GLU A 72 40.52 31.04 -78.75
C GLU A 72 41.25 32.14 -77.96
N ALA A 73 42.54 31.93 -77.69
CA ALA A 73 43.55 32.98 -77.64
C ALA A 73 44.82 32.44 -78.30
N LYS A 74 45.04 32.87 -79.55
CA LYS A 74 46.15 32.47 -80.40
C LYS A 74 47.34 33.39 -80.11
N GLU A 75 48.31 32.87 -79.37
CA GLU A 75 49.63 33.48 -79.21
C GLU A 75 50.40 33.33 -80.53
N VAL A 76 50.84 34.46 -81.11
CA VAL A 76 51.67 34.47 -82.31
C VAL A 76 53.01 35.13 -81.97
N LEU A 77 54.02 34.28 -81.91
CA LEU A 77 55.36 34.42 -82.48
C LEU A 77 55.74 35.82 -83.02
N ALA A 78 56.82 36.38 -82.46
CA ALA A 78 57.56 37.48 -83.08
C ALA A 78 58.19 37.05 -84.42
N PRO A 79 58.32 37.98 -85.37
CA PRO A 79 59.63 38.16 -85.99
C PRO A 79 60.08 39.63 -86.13
N ILE A 80 61.40 39.76 -86.16
CA ILE A 80 62.24 40.93 -86.37
C ILE A 80 61.98 41.57 -87.74
N VAL A 81 61.81 42.90 -87.81
CA VAL A 81 62.20 43.74 -88.96
C VAL A 81 62.60 45.15 -88.50
N ASP A 82 63.67 45.63 -89.14
CA ASP A 82 64.45 46.85 -89.02
C ASP A 82 63.75 48.14 -89.53
N GLU A 83 64.13 49.28 -88.93
CA GLU A 83 64.30 50.65 -89.45
C GLU A 83 63.21 51.38 -90.29
N THR A 84 62.56 52.40 -89.69
CA THR A 84 62.56 53.85 -90.06
C THR A 84 61.37 54.63 -89.45
N LEU A 85 61.65 55.84 -88.95
CA LEU A 85 60.78 56.87 -88.31
C LEU A 85 59.45 57.24 -89.04
N PRO A 86 58.48 58.01 -88.46
CA PRO A 86 58.57 58.83 -87.23
C PRO A 86 57.38 58.74 -86.22
N GLN A 87 57.72 58.96 -84.94
CA GLN A 87 57.03 59.78 -83.93
C GLN A 87 55.48 59.75 -83.86
N ASN A 88 54.92 59.01 -82.90
CA ASN A 88 53.58 59.28 -82.34
C ASN A 88 53.57 59.04 -80.82
N LEU A 89 53.12 60.05 -80.07
CA LEU A 89 53.07 60.05 -78.60
C LEU A 89 52.06 59.02 -78.06
N PRO A 90 52.27 58.46 -76.86
CA PRO A 90 51.24 57.66 -76.19
C PRO A 90 50.15 58.57 -75.61
N THR A 91 48.93 58.52 -76.15
CA THR A 91 47.74 59.05 -75.48
C THR A 91 47.37 58.15 -74.31
N THR A 92 47.46 58.70 -73.10
CA THR A 92 46.89 58.12 -71.89
C THR A 92 45.36 58.04 -72.01
N PRO A 93 44.71 56.97 -71.50
CA PRO A 93 43.26 56.91 -71.48
C PRO A 93 42.70 58.07 -70.62
N PRO A 94 41.61 58.73 -71.04
CA PRO A 94 41.08 59.88 -70.33
C PRO A 94 40.62 59.46 -68.92
N PRO A 95 40.84 60.30 -67.89
CA PRO A 95 40.31 60.04 -66.56
C PRO A 95 38.77 59.92 -66.62
N PRO A 96 38.16 59.04 -65.81
CA PRO A 96 36.72 58.79 -65.84
C PRO A 96 35.97 60.12 -65.67
N THR A 97 35.01 60.35 -66.56
CA THR A 97 34.24 61.60 -66.57
C THR A 97 33.47 61.74 -65.24
N ALA A 98 33.26 62.96 -64.77
CA ALA A 98 32.52 63.23 -63.53
C ALA A 98 31.17 62.48 -63.44
N GLN A 99 30.52 62.25 -64.58
CA GLN A 99 29.28 61.49 -64.70
C GLN A 99 29.45 59.98 -64.43
N GLN A 100 30.57 59.36 -64.82
CA GLN A 100 30.88 57.96 -64.49
C GLN A 100 31.21 57.77 -63.01
N LEU A 101 31.88 58.75 -62.39
CA LEU A 101 32.17 58.73 -60.95
C LEU A 101 30.87 58.82 -60.12
N ALA A 102 29.95 59.69 -60.52
CA ALA A 102 28.64 59.82 -59.88
C ALA A 102 27.79 58.54 -60.02
N ALA A 103 27.78 57.89 -61.20
CA ALA A 103 27.08 56.63 -61.40
C ALA A 103 27.67 55.49 -60.56
N GLN A 104 29.00 55.45 -60.39
CA GLN A 104 29.66 54.45 -59.55
C GLN A 104 29.37 54.66 -58.06
N GLN A 105 29.31 55.91 -57.59
CA GLN A 105 28.93 56.24 -56.22
C GLN A 105 27.47 55.83 -55.92
N GLN A 106 26.53 56.15 -56.81
CA GLN A 106 25.13 55.72 -56.62
C GLN A 106 24.97 54.20 -56.59
N LYS A 107 25.71 53.47 -57.42
CA LYS A 107 25.70 52.00 -57.42
C LYS A 107 26.29 51.42 -56.14
N ALA A 108 27.33 52.03 -55.58
CA ALA A 108 27.91 51.64 -54.31
C ALA A 108 26.94 51.90 -53.14
N GLU A 109 26.24 53.03 -53.15
CA GLU A 109 25.27 53.40 -52.12
C GLU A 109 24.02 52.49 -52.14
N GLN A 110 23.52 52.14 -53.34
CA GLN A 110 22.47 51.13 -53.49
C GLN A 110 22.93 49.73 -53.00
N ALA A 111 24.17 49.34 -53.29
CA ALA A 111 24.71 48.06 -52.80
C ALA A 111 24.85 48.04 -51.26
N GLN A 112 25.20 49.17 -50.65
CA GLN A 112 25.23 49.30 -49.19
C GLN A 112 23.83 49.25 -48.58
N GLN A 113 22.84 49.93 -49.17
CA GLN A 113 21.45 49.84 -48.72
C GLN A 113 20.88 48.42 -48.84
N ALA A 114 21.19 47.70 -49.92
CA ALA A 114 20.79 46.31 -50.10
C ALA A 114 21.38 45.39 -49.02
N LYS A 115 22.68 45.54 -48.69
CA LYS A 115 23.33 44.79 -47.61
C LYS A 115 22.73 45.10 -46.23
N LEU A 116 22.41 46.37 -45.96
CA LEU A 116 21.77 46.76 -44.70
C LEU A 116 20.35 46.18 -44.59
N ALA A 117 19.59 46.18 -45.69
CA ALA A 117 18.26 45.56 -45.73
C ALA A 117 18.32 44.05 -45.51
N GLU A 118 19.31 43.36 -46.09
CA GLU A 118 19.52 41.93 -45.87
C GLU A 118 19.90 41.62 -44.41
N GLN A 119 20.79 42.42 -43.81
CA GLN A 119 21.14 42.27 -42.39
C GLN A 119 19.95 42.49 -41.47
N LYS A 120 19.10 43.50 -41.75
CA LYS A 120 17.87 43.73 -40.98
C LYS A 120 16.90 42.55 -41.09
N ARG A 121 16.73 41.97 -42.28
CA ARG A 121 15.90 40.77 -42.48
C ARG A 121 16.44 39.57 -41.69
N LYS A 122 17.74 39.29 -41.76
CA LYS A 122 18.37 38.21 -40.99
C LYS A 122 18.25 38.41 -39.48
N ALA A 123 18.37 39.66 -39.01
CA ALA A 123 18.19 39.99 -37.60
C ALA A 123 16.74 39.81 -37.13
N GLU A 124 15.76 40.20 -37.94
CA GLU A 124 14.33 40.01 -37.63
C GLU A 124 13.94 38.52 -37.63
N GLU A 125 14.45 37.74 -38.58
CA GLU A 125 14.23 36.30 -38.65
C GLU A 125 14.85 35.58 -37.45
N ALA A 126 16.08 35.95 -37.06
CA ALA A 126 16.72 35.43 -35.86
C ALA A 126 15.97 35.81 -34.57
N ALA A 127 15.38 37.01 -34.51
CA ALA A 127 14.55 37.43 -33.38
C ALA A 127 13.24 36.61 -33.30
N LYS A 128 12.57 36.39 -34.44
CA LYS A 128 11.38 35.53 -34.53
C LYS A 128 11.68 34.08 -34.14
N ALA A 129 12.80 33.53 -34.60
CA ALA A 129 13.22 32.17 -34.21
C ALA A 129 13.48 32.04 -32.70
N LYS A 130 14.12 33.04 -32.08
CA LYS A 130 14.32 33.08 -30.61
C LYS A 130 12.99 33.19 -29.84
N GLN A 131 12.05 33.99 -30.33
CA GLN A 131 10.73 34.10 -29.71
C GLN A 131 9.95 32.78 -29.82
N ALA A 132 9.96 32.13 -30.99
CA ALA A 132 9.31 30.83 -31.17
C ALA A 132 9.90 29.74 -30.26
N ALA A 133 11.24 29.71 -30.11
CA ALA A 133 11.91 28.77 -29.20
C ALA A 133 11.54 29.04 -27.72
N ALA A 134 11.49 30.31 -27.30
CA ALA A 134 11.08 30.68 -25.96
C ALA A 134 9.60 30.33 -25.68
N GLU A 135 8.73 30.46 -26.67
CA GLU A 135 7.31 30.09 -26.55
C GLU A 135 7.13 28.56 -26.46
N GLN A 136 7.90 27.79 -27.23
CA GLN A 136 7.92 26.33 -27.11
C GLN A 136 8.39 25.88 -25.71
N GLN A 137 9.47 26.46 -25.19
CA GLN A 137 9.94 26.16 -23.83
C GLN A 137 8.88 26.47 -22.77
N ARG A 138 8.15 27.59 -22.89
CA ARG A 138 7.04 27.91 -21.99
C ARG A 138 5.91 26.89 -22.08
N LYS A 139 5.56 26.43 -23.29
CA LYS A 139 4.51 25.40 -23.48
C LYS A 139 4.92 24.06 -22.86
N GLU A 140 6.17 23.63 -23.03
CA GLU A 140 6.69 22.42 -22.40
C GLU A 140 6.71 22.51 -20.87
N GLU A 141 7.12 23.66 -20.32
CA GLU A 141 7.12 23.88 -18.88
C GLU A 141 5.71 23.85 -18.30
N ILE A 142 4.74 24.48 -18.96
CA ILE A 142 3.32 24.43 -18.57
C ILE A 142 2.79 22.99 -18.63
N GLN A 143 3.09 22.23 -19.68
CA GLN A 143 2.68 20.82 -19.76
C GLN A 143 3.29 19.97 -18.65
N LYS A 144 4.57 20.19 -18.33
CA LYS A 144 5.25 19.49 -17.22
C LYS A 144 4.61 19.84 -15.87
N GLN A 145 4.30 21.11 -15.61
CA GLN A 145 3.62 21.53 -14.39
C GLN A 145 2.21 20.93 -14.28
N GLN A 146 1.47 20.87 -15.39
CA GLN A 146 0.14 20.23 -15.42
C GLN A 146 0.21 18.73 -15.17
N ALA A 147 1.18 18.02 -15.76
CA ALA A 147 1.40 16.60 -15.54
C ALA A 147 1.76 16.31 -14.07
N GLU A 148 2.63 17.12 -13.46
CA GLU A 148 3.00 17.00 -12.06
C GLU A 148 1.82 17.29 -11.12
N ALA A 149 1.02 18.31 -11.41
CA ALA A 149 -0.19 18.64 -10.64
C ALA A 149 -1.22 17.51 -10.72
N LYS A 150 -1.43 16.92 -11.90
CA LYS A 150 -2.34 15.79 -12.09
C LYS A 150 -1.85 14.54 -11.33
N ALA A 151 -0.55 14.24 -11.40
CA ALA A 151 0.04 13.12 -10.67
C ALA A 151 -0.08 13.29 -9.14
N LYS A 152 0.12 14.51 -8.62
CA LYS A 152 -0.09 14.81 -7.18
C LYS A 152 -1.56 14.63 -6.78
N SER A 153 -2.50 15.11 -7.60
CA SER A 153 -3.94 14.98 -7.34
C SER A 153 -4.38 13.50 -7.32
N GLU A 154 -3.97 12.71 -8.31
CA GLU A 154 -4.29 11.27 -8.37
C GLU A 154 -3.67 10.50 -7.19
N ALA A 155 -2.43 10.83 -6.80
CA ALA A 155 -1.79 10.23 -5.64
C ALA A 155 -2.53 10.56 -4.33
N GLU A 156 -2.99 11.80 -4.17
CA GLU A 156 -3.76 12.22 -2.99
C GLU A 156 -5.14 11.55 -2.94
N GLN A 157 -5.84 11.46 -4.07
CA GLN A 157 -7.12 10.74 -4.16
C GLN A 157 -6.96 9.26 -3.83
N LYS A 158 -5.91 8.61 -4.33
CA LYS A 158 -5.62 7.20 -4.02
C LYS A 158 -5.33 6.99 -2.54
N ARG A 159 -4.56 7.88 -1.90
CA ARG A 159 -4.30 7.84 -0.44
C ARG A 159 -5.58 8.03 0.37
N LYS A 160 -6.46 8.97 -0.02
CA LYS A 160 -7.75 9.19 0.65
C LYS A 160 -8.66 7.96 0.50
N ALA A 161 -8.73 7.35 -0.68
CA ALA A 161 -9.51 6.14 -0.92
C ALA A 161 -8.98 4.93 -0.11
N GLU A 162 -7.66 4.78 0.01
CA GLU A 162 -7.05 3.71 0.81
C GLU A 162 -7.30 3.91 2.31
N GLN A 163 -7.21 5.14 2.82
CA GLN A 163 -7.55 5.46 4.20
C GLN A 163 -9.03 5.21 4.53
N THR A 164 -9.95 5.58 3.65
CA THR A 164 -11.38 5.33 3.87
C THR A 164 -11.71 3.85 3.82
N ALA A 165 -11.12 3.10 2.89
CA ALA A 165 -11.27 1.64 2.82
C ALA A 165 -10.74 0.96 4.10
N LYS A 166 -9.59 1.41 4.62
CA LYS A 166 -9.02 0.90 5.87
C LYS A 166 -9.90 1.23 7.08
N ALA A 167 -10.40 2.46 7.19
CA ALA A 167 -11.31 2.86 8.26
C ALA A 167 -12.63 2.07 8.24
N GLN A 168 -13.17 1.79 7.05
CA GLN A 168 -14.36 0.95 6.90
C GLN A 168 -14.11 -0.52 7.29
N ALA A 169 -12.94 -1.07 6.92
CA ALA A 169 -12.55 -2.41 7.32
C ALA A 169 -12.37 -2.54 8.84
N ASP A 170 -11.71 -1.57 9.48
CA ASP A 170 -11.52 -1.53 10.93
C ASP A 170 -12.86 -1.37 11.68
N ALA A 171 -13.75 -0.53 11.17
CA ALA A 171 -15.10 -0.37 11.73
C ALA A 171 -15.91 -1.67 11.65
N LYS A 172 -15.87 -2.36 10.51
CA LYS A 172 -16.55 -3.65 10.31
C LYS A 172 -15.98 -4.73 11.22
N ALA A 173 -14.66 -4.82 11.33
CA ALA A 173 -14.00 -5.78 12.23
C ALA A 173 -14.38 -5.53 13.71
N LYS A 174 -14.44 -4.26 14.12
CA LYS A 174 -14.86 -3.89 15.48
C LYS A 174 -16.32 -4.22 15.75
N GLN A 175 -17.20 -4.05 14.76
CA GLN A 175 -18.60 -4.44 14.86
C GLN A 175 -18.75 -5.96 14.98
N GLU A 176 -18.12 -6.74 14.10
CA GLU A 176 -18.15 -8.21 14.14
C GLU A 176 -17.59 -8.75 15.47
N GLN A 177 -16.52 -8.16 16.00
CA GLN A 177 -15.97 -8.53 17.30
C GLN A 177 -16.95 -8.22 18.45
N SER A 178 -17.68 -7.11 18.38
CA SER A 178 -18.67 -6.74 19.40
C SER A 178 -19.88 -7.68 19.39
N GLU A 179 -20.34 -8.08 18.20
CA GLU A 179 -21.44 -9.02 18.02
C GLU A 179 -21.04 -10.42 18.48
N ALA A 180 -19.82 -10.87 18.15
CA ALA A 180 -19.28 -12.14 18.63
C ALA A 180 -19.13 -12.17 20.16
N ARG A 181 -18.71 -11.07 20.79
CA ARG A 181 -18.64 -10.97 22.26
C ARG A 181 -20.02 -11.06 22.91
N LYS A 182 -21.03 -10.35 22.38
CA LYS A 182 -22.41 -10.44 22.86
C LYS A 182 -22.95 -11.86 22.75
N ALA A 183 -22.77 -12.50 21.59
CA ALA A 183 -23.21 -13.88 21.38
C ALA A 183 -22.52 -14.88 22.33
N ALA A 184 -21.23 -14.70 22.60
CA ALA A 184 -20.50 -15.52 23.57
C ALA A 184 -20.98 -15.31 25.02
N GLU A 185 -21.30 -14.06 25.39
CA GLU A 185 -21.84 -13.74 26.72
C GLU A 185 -23.24 -14.32 26.91
N ASP A 186 -24.12 -14.21 25.91
CA ASP A 186 -25.45 -14.79 25.94
C ASP A 186 -25.41 -16.33 26.01
N ALA A 187 -24.50 -16.96 25.27
CA ALA A 187 -24.27 -18.40 25.35
C ALA A 187 -23.79 -18.83 26.75
N LYS A 188 -22.90 -18.06 27.36
CA LYS A 188 -22.42 -18.31 28.73
C LYS A 188 -23.55 -18.18 29.75
N ARG A 189 -24.37 -17.12 29.67
CA ARG A 189 -25.52 -16.92 30.56
C ARG A 189 -26.54 -18.05 30.45
N LYS A 190 -26.83 -18.53 29.23
CA LYS A 190 -27.71 -19.70 29.02
C LYS A 190 -27.13 -20.97 29.63
N ALA A 191 -25.85 -21.25 29.40
CA ALA A 191 -25.19 -22.43 29.98
C ALA A 191 -25.18 -22.40 31.52
N GLU A 192 -24.99 -21.23 32.11
CA GLU A 192 -25.00 -21.04 33.56
C GLU A 192 -26.41 -21.20 34.17
N ALA A 193 -27.45 -20.72 33.46
CA ALA A 193 -28.84 -20.95 33.83
C ALA A 193 -29.25 -22.43 33.76
N ASP A 194 -28.87 -23.14 32.69
CA ASP A 194 -29.13 -24.57 32.55
C ASP A 194 -28.38 -25.39 33.62
N ALA A 195 -27.13 -25.01 33.94
CA ALA A 195 -26.37 -25.64 35.00
C ALA A 195 -27.01 -25.43 36.39
N LYS A 196 -27.58 -24.24 36.63
CA LYS A 196 -28.31 -23.95 37.88
C LYS A 196 -29.59 -24.78 37.99
N LEU A 197 -30.41 -24.84 36.93
CA LEU A 197 -31.62 -25.66 36.88
C LEU A 197 -31.31 -27.14 37.11
N LYS A 198 -30.24 -27.66 36.50
CA LYS A 198 -29.82 -29.05 36.69
C LYS A 198 -29.36 -29.35 38.12
N ARG A 199 -28.66 -28.40 38.78
CA ARG A 199 -28.28 -28.52 40.19
C ARG A 199 -29.49 -28.49 41.13
N GLU A 200 -30.47 -27.63 40.87
CA GLU A 200 -31.72 -27.60 41.64
C GLU A 200 -32.53 -28.89 41.47
N ALA A 201 -32.65 -29.41 40.25
CA ALA A 201 -33.31 -30.68 39.99
C ALA A 201 -32.62 -31.86 40.72
N GLN A 202 -31.29 -31.91 40.71
CA GLN A 202 -30.52 -32.93 41.45
C GLN A 202 -30.70 -32.81 42.97
N LYS A 203 -30.75 -31.59 43.51
CA LYS A 203 -31.03 -31.38 44.94
C LYS A 203 -32.42 -31.86 45.32
N ALA A 204 -33.44 -31.58 44.50
CA ALA A 204 -34.81 -32.04 44.73
C ALA A 204 -34.93 -33.57 44.64
N GLU A 205 -34.24 -34.20 43.69
CA GLU A 205 -34.21 -35.66 43.55
C GLU A 205 -33.55 -36.32 44.77
N ASN A 206 -32.38 -35.82 45.21
CA ASN A 206 -31.71 -36.32 46.40
C ASN A 206 -32.55 -36.17 47.68
N ALA A 207 -33.24 -35.04 47.85
CA ALA A 207 -34.15 -34.84 48.98
C ALA A 207 -35.31 -35.85 48.97
N LYS A 208 -35.88 -36.14 47.80
CA LYS A 208 -36.94 -37.15 47.64
C LYS A 208 -36.43 -38.57 47.94
N LEU A 209 -35.21 -38.89 47.52
CA LEU A 209 -34.58 -40.18 47.77
C LEU A 209 -34.30 -40.39 49.27
N GLN A 210 -33.81 -39.34 49.95
CA GLN A 210 -33.62 -39.35 51.40
C GLN A 210 -34.94 -39.53 52.16
N ALA A 211 -36.00 -38.79 51.79
CA ALA A 211 -37.33 -38.95 52.39
C ALA A 211 -37.91 -40.36 52.21
N GLN A 212 -37.72 -40.99 51.04
CA GLN A 212 -38.13 -42.38 50.82
C GLN A 212 -37.33 -43.38 51.66
N GLN A 213 -36.03 -43.18 51.81
CA GLN A 213 -35.20 -44.04 52.66
C GLN A 213 -35.59 -43.92 54.13
N GLU A 214 -35.88 -42.71 54.61
CA GLU A 214 -36.34 -42.49 55.98
C GLU A 214 -37.72 -43.12 56.22
N ALA A 215 -38.66 -42.97 55.28
CA ALA A 215 -39.97 -43.63 55.34
C ALA A 215 -39.85 -45.17 55.37
N LYS A 216 -38.94 -45.75 54.56
CA LYS A 216 -38.66 -47.19 54.59
C LYS A 216 -38.08 -47.63 55.93
N ARG A 217 -37.11 -46.90 56.49
CA ARG A 217 -36.52 -47.21 57.80
C ARG A 217 -37.56 -47.16 58.92
N LYS A 218 -38.48 -46.17 58.90
CA LYS A 218 -39.59 -46.11 59.86
C LYS A 218 -40.55 -47.29 59.72
N ALA A 219 -40.94 -47.64 58.50
CA ALA A 219 -41.82 -48.79 58.25
C ALA A 219 -41.18 -50.13 58.68
N GLU A 220 -39.87 -50.29 58.46
CA GLU A 220 -39.12 -51.48 58.86
C GLU A 220 -38.94 -51.57 60.38
N ALA A 221 -38.73 -50.43 61.06
CA ALA A 221 -38.72 -50.33 62.52
C ALA A 221 -40.09 -50.67 63.14
N ASP A 222 -41.20 -50.15 62.58
CA ASP A 222 -42.56 -50.47 63.03
C ASP A 222 -42.92 -51.95 62.81
N ALA A 223 -42.48 -52.54 61.70
CA ALA A 223 -42.66 -53.96 61.43
C ALA A 223 -41.89 -54.84 62.44
N LYS A 224 -40.66 -54.45 62.78
CA LYS A 224 -39.84 -55.14 63.80
C LYS A 224 -40.47 -55.02 65.19
N ALA A 225 -40.94 -53.84 65.58
CA ALA A 225 -41.61 -53.61 66.86
C ALA A 225 -42.92 -54.44 66.99
N LYS A 226 -43.72 -54.54 65.91
CA LYS A 226 -44.92 -55.40 65.90
C LYS A 226 -44.57 -56.90 65.98
N HIS A 227 -43.48 -57.33 65.36
CA HIS A 227 -43.00 -58.71 65.44
C HIS A 227 -42.54 -59.06 66.87
N GLU A 228 -41.76 -58.18 67.52
CA GLU A 228 -41.33 -58.35 68.91
C GLU A 228 -42.51 -58.32 69.90
N GLN A 229 -43.52 -57.48 69.68
CA GLN A 229 -44.74 -57.44 70.50
C GLN A 229 -45.60 -58.71 70.33
N SER A 230 -45.61 -59.30 69.13
CA SER A 230 -46.27 -60.57 68.82
C SER A 230 -45.59 -61.76 69.52
N GLU A 231 -44.26 -61.81 69.49
CA GLU A 231 -43.46 -62.84 70.17
C GLU A 231 -43.59 -62.73 71.71
N ALA A 232 -43.64 -61.51 72.26
CA ALA A 232 -43.87 -61.28 73.69
C ALA A 232 -45.29 -61.73 74.14
N ARG A 233 -46.32 -61.58 73.30
CA ARG A 233 -47.68 -62.08 73.59
C ARG A 233 -47.75 -63.61 73.55
N LYS A 234 -47.04 -64.28 72.63
CA LYS A 234 -46.97 -65.74 72.59
C LYS A 234 -46.25 -66.33 73.80
N ALA A 235 -45.22 -65.65 74.33
CA ALA A 235 -44.54 -66.06 75.55
C ALA A 235 -45.40 -65.88 76.82
N ALA A 236 -46.30 -64.90 76.85
CA ALA A 236 -47.20 -64.66 77.98
C ALA A 236 -48.40 -65.64 78.07
N ASP A 237 -48.92 -66.13 76.92
CA ASP A 237 -50.02 -67.10 76.89
C ASP A 237 -49.57 -68.55 77.20
N ASP A 238 -48.33 -68.96 76.88
CA ASP A 238 -47.80 -70.28 77.24
C ASP A 238 -47.50 -70.41 78.74
N ALA A 239 -47.18 -69.29 79.41
CA ALA A 239 -46.95 -69.23 80.85
C ALA A 239 -48.23 -69.29 81.70
N LYS A 240 -49.40 -68.95 81.14
CA LYS A 240 -50.68 -68.97 81.88
C LYS A 240 -51.43 -70.32 81.76
N ARG A 241 -51.08 -71.18 80.80
CA ARG A 241 -51.69 -72.52 80.59
C ARG A 241 -50.97 -73.69 81.29
N LYS A 242 -49.89 -73.45 82.02
CA LYS A 242 -49.13 -74.51 82.74
C LYS A 242 -49.27 -74.49 84.27
N VAL A 243 -50.10 -73.63 84.85
CA VAL A 243 -50.27 -73.53 86.33
C VAL A 243 -51.67 -73.90 86.83
N GLU A 244 -52.66 -74.16 85.94
CA GLU A 244 -54.06 -74.39 86.36
C GLU A 244 -54.64 -75.75 85.91
N ALA A 245 -53.84 -76.82 85.91
CA ALA A 245 -54.32 -78.16 85.56
C ALA A 245 -53.58 -79.32 86.26
N ALA A 246 -53.22 -79.15 87.55
CA ALA A 246 -52.64 -80.23 88.34
C ALA A 246 -52.91 -80.11 89.86
N ALA A 247 -54.16 -79.84 90.27
CA ALA A 247 -54.56 -80.00 91.68
C ALA A 247 -56.09 -80.03 91.86
N LYS A 248 -56.73 -81.17 91.53
CA LYS A 248 -57.83 -81.77 92.32
C LYS A 248 -58.26 -83.10 91.69
N ALA A 249 -57.47 -84.12 92.00
CA ALA A 249 -57.85 -85.52 91.93
C ALA A 249 -58.41 -85.95 93.31
N LYS A 250 -59.50 -86.72 93.28
CA LYS A 250 -60.37 -87.27 94.35
C LYS A 250 -61.79 -86.72 94.11
N GLN A 251 -62.81 -87.52 93.84
CA GLN A 251 -63.15 -88.76 94.52
C GLN A 251 -64.25 -89.48 93.74
N GLN A 252 -64.00 -90.77 93.45
CA GLN A 252 -64.92 -91.92 93.38
C GLN A 252 -66.17 -91.82 92.46
N LYS A 253 -66.35 -92.72 91.48
CA LYS A 253 -66.76 -94.16 91.66
C LYS A 253 -67.98 -94.26 92.58
N ALA A 254 -69.08 -94.95 92.31
CA ALA A 254 -69.48 -95.93 91.31
C ALA A 254 -71.03 -95.92 91.31
N ASN A 255 -71.72 -96.07 90.18
CA ASN A 255 -72.62 -97.18 89.82
C ASN A 255 -73.76 -96.52 89.03
N ASP A 256 -74.48 -97.13 88.11
CA ASP A 256 -74.38 -98.43 87.49
C ASP A 256 -74.92 -98.27 86.08
N ASP A 257 -74.41 -99.15 85.26
CA ASP A 257 -75.00 -99.71 84.06
C ASP A 257 -76.54 -99.66 84.05
N ALA A 258 -77.12 -98.88 83.13
CA ALA A 258 -78.05 -99.39 82.14
C ALA A 258 -78.61 -98.26 81.28
N LYS A 259 -78.72 -98.59 79.99
CA LYS A 259 -79.62 -97.97 78.99
C LYS A 259 -79.04 -96.82 78.16
N ARG A 260 -78.30 -97.27 77.15
CA ARG A 260 -78.52 -96.87 75.75
C ARG A 260 -79.93 -96.30 75.51
N LYS A 261 -80.02 -95.04 75.06
CA LYS A 261 -80.71 -94.64 73.82
C LYS A 261 -80.66 -93.12 73.63
N ALA A 262 -80.24 -92.73 72.42
CA ALA A 262 -80.60 -91.51 71.68
C ALA A 262 -80.11 -90.18 72.30
N GLU A 263 -79.42 -89.26 71.62
CA GLU A 263 -79.31 -88.98 70.19
C GLU A 263 -77.90 -88.48 69.88
N ALA A 264 -77.20 -89.28 69.07
CA ALA A 264 -76.04 -88.87 68.32
C ALA A 264 -76.46 -88.87 66.85
N ASP A 265 -76.93 -87.73 66.35
CA ASP A 265 -76.85 -87.38 64.93
C ASP A 265 -77.04 -85.85 64.80
N ALA A 266 -76.54 -85.26 63.71
CA ALA A 266 -76.68 -83.84 63.35
C ALA A 266 -75.74 -82.75 63.96
N LYS A 267 -74.43 -83.00 64.13
CA LYS A 267 -73.44 -81.90 64.01
C LYS A 267 -72.05 -82.26 63.49
N ALA A 268 -71.94 -83.31 62.68
CA ALA A 268 -70.69 -83.74 62.05
C ALA A 268 -70.73 -83.70 60.51
N LYS A 269 -71.41 -82.70 59.91
CA LYS A 269 -71.49 -82.57 58.44
C LYS A 269 -71.31 -81.16 57.88
N GLN A 270 -70.76 -80.21 58.64
CA GLN A 270 -70.51 -78.84 58.13
C GLN A 270 -69.05 -78.36 58.14
N GLN A 271 -68.08 -79.10 58.68
CA GLN A 271 -66.69 -78.62 58.77
C GLN A 271 -65.69 -79.22 57.77
N LYS A 272 -66.11 -80.12 56.86
CA LYS A 272 -65.22 -80.71 55.84
C LYS A 272 -65.36 -80.15 54.41
N ALA A 273 -66.26 -79.20 54.17
CA ALA A 273 -66.49 -78.66 52.81
C ALA A 273 -65.85 -77.27 52.55
N GLU A 274 -65.35 -76.56 53.56
CA GLU A 274 -64.86 -75.18 53.40
C GLU A 274 -63.32 -75.07 53.34
N GLU A 275 -62.58 -76.04 53.88
CA GLU A 275 -61.11 -76.00 53.92
C GLU A 275 -60.46 -76.41 52.58
N ALA A 276 -61.16 -77.18 51.74
CA ALA A 276 -60.67 -77.61 50.43
C ALA A 276 -60.81 -76.52 49.34
N LYS A 277 -61.68 -75.53 49.50
CA LYS A 277 -61.93 -74.49 48.48
C LYS A 277 -60.97 -73.29 48.62
N ARG A 278 -60.56 -72.93 49.84
CA ARG A 278 -59.63 -71.79 50.08
C ARG A 278 -58.16 -72.09 49.74
N LYS A 279 -57.72 -73.35 49.75
CA LYS A 279 -56.32 -73.71 49.44
C LYS A 279 -56.04 -73.80 47.93
N ALA A 280 -57.07 -74.02 47.10
CA ALA A 280 -56.94 -74.06 45.64
C ALA A 280 -56.99 -72.67 44.97
N GLU A 281 -57.79 -71.73 45.50
CA GLU A 281 -57.87 -70.35 44.96
C GLU A 281 -56.64 -69.50 45.30
N ALA A 282 -55.99 -69.75 46.45
CA ALA A 282 -54.79 -69.02 46.85
C ALA A 282 -53.53 -69.40 46.02
N ASP A 283 -53.38 -70.69 45.66
CA ASP A 283 -52.25 -71.16 44.87
C ASP A 283 -52.35 -70.73 43.39
N ALA A 284 -53.56 -70.70 42.83
CA ALA A 284 -53.82 -70.23 41.47
C ALA A 284 -53.56 -68.72 41.30
N LYS A 285 -53.97 -67.89 42.26
CA LYS A 285 -53.70 -66.44 42.23
C LYS A 285 -52.20 -66.13 42.41
N ALA A 286 -51.50 -66.86 43.28
CA ALA A 286 -50.06 -66.66 43.51
C ALA A 286 -49.21 -67.04 42.28
N LYS A 287 -49.57 -68.10 41.54
CA LYS A 287 -48.90 -68.46 40.28
C LYS A 287 -49.15 -67.46 39.16
N GLN A 288 -50.38 -66.95 39.04
CA GLN A 288 -50.72 -65.98 38.01
C GLN A 288 -50.03 -64.62 38.24
N GLN A 289 -49.89 -64.19 39.51
CA GLN A 289 -49.22 -62.94 39.85
C GLN A 289 -47.70 -63.00 39.63
N LYS A 290 -47.05 -64.13 39.98
CA LYS A 290 -45.62 -64.34 39.67
C LYS A 290 -45.33 -64.36 38.16
N ALA A 291 -46.19 -64.99 37.37
CA ALA A 291 -46.02 -65.03 35.91
C ALA A 291 -46.16 -63.63 35.26
N ASN A 292 -47.08 -62.80 35.75
CA ASN A 292 -47.30 -61.46 35.21
C ASN A 292 -46.19 -60.46 35.62
N ASP A 293 -45.67 -60.57 36.84
CA ASP A 293 -44.59 -59.70 37.33
C ASP A 293 -43.23 -60.04 36.68
N GLU A 294 -42.95 -61.32 36.42
CA GLU A 294 -41.75 -61.78 35.72
C GLU A 294 -41.76 -61.33 34.24
N ALA A 295 -42.91 -61.44 33.57
CA ALA A 295 -43.08 -60.97 32.19
C ALA A 295 -42.94 -59.45 32.07
N LYS A 296 -43.51 -58.68 33.02
CA LYS A 296 -43.41 -57.22 33.04
C LYS A 296 -41.98 -56.73 33.33
N ARG A 297 -41.25 -57.39 34.24
CA ARG A 297 -39.84 -57.06 34.53
C ARG A 297 -38.90 -57.37 33.36
N LYS A 298 -39.12 -58.48 32.64
CA LYS A 298 -38.34 -58.78 31.42
C LYS A 298 -38.59 -57.77 30.30
N ALA A 299 -39.84 -57.34 30.11
CA ALA A 299 -40.20 -56.33 29.11
C ALA A 299 -39.62 -54.94 29.43
N GLU A 300 -39.68 -54.49 30.69
CA GLU A 300 -39.08 -53.21 31.11
C GLU A 300 -37.55 -53.24 31.04
N ALA A 301 -36.91 -54.37 31.36
CA ALA A 301 -35.46 -54.51 31.27
C ALA A 301 -34.96 -54.47 29.81
N ASP A 302 -35.64 -55.14 28.87
CA ASP A 302 -35.28 -55.15 27.45
C ASP A 302 -35.50 -53.75 26.81
N ALA A 303 -36.60 -53.08 27.17
CA ALA A 303 -36.89 -51.72 26.71
C ALA A 303 -35.83 -50.72 27.20
N LYS A 304 -35.42 -50.79 28.47
CA LYS A 304 -34.40 -49.91 29.06
C LYS A 304 -33.01 -50.17 28.50
N ALA A 305 -32.67 -51.44 28.19
CA ALA A 305 -31.42 -51.80 27.54
C ALA A 305 -31.35 -51.32 26.09
N LYS A 306 -32.45 -51.41 25.32
CA LYS A 306 -32.55 -50.83 23.96
C LYS A 306 -32.42 -49.31 23.97
N GLN A 307 -33.06 -48.64 24.93
CA GLN A 307 -33.02 -47.19 25.04
C GLN A 307 -31.62 -46.67 25.40
N GLN A 308 -30.92 -47.35 26.32
CA GLN A 308 -29.52 -47.02 26.64
C GLN A 308 -28.59 -47.19 25.45
N LYS A 309 -28.70 -48.27 24.66
CA LYS A 309 -27.87 -48.44 23.46
C LYS A 309 -28.13 -47.38 22.39
N ALA A 310 -29.37 -46.94 22.24
CA ALA A 310 -29.73 -45.87 21.31
C ALA A 310 -29.18 -44.50 21.76
N ASP A 311 -29.26 -44.16 23.05
CA ASP A 311 -28.72 -42.91 23.58
C ASP A 311 -27.18 -42.86 23.53
N ASP A 312 -26.50 -43.98 23.79
CA ASP A 312 -25.04 -44.04 23.77
C ASP A 312 -24.48 -43.96 22.33
N ALA A 313 -25.18 -44.57 21.36
CA ALA A 313 -24.88 -44.42 19.94
C ALA A 313 -25.09 -42.97 19.46
N LYS A 314 -26.18 -42.31 19.91
CA LYS A 314 -26.47 -40.91 19.57
C LYS A 314 -25.43 -39.95 20.18
N ARG A 315 -25.01 -40.17 21.43
CA ARG A 315 -23.96 -39.38 22.09
C ARG A 315 -22.60 -39.52 21.42
N LYS A 316 -22.21 -40.73 21.00
CA LYS A 316 -20.97 -40.94 20.24
C LYS A 316 -20.98 -40.24 18.89
N ALA A 317 -22.10 -40.30 18.17
CA ALA A 317 -22.26 -39.62 16.88
C ALA A 317 -22.19 -38.09 17.02
N GLU A 318 -22.90 -37.51 18.01
CA GLU A 318 -22.83 -36.07 18.27
C GLU A 318 -21.43 -35.61 18.71
N ALA A 319 -20.72 -36.42 19.50
CA ALA A 319 -19.36 -36.13 19.93
C ALA A 319 -18.35 -36.14 18.76
N ASP A 320 -18.41 -37.12 17.86
CA ASP A 320 -17.53 -37.18 16.67
C ASP A 320 -17.80 -36.02 15.71
N THR A 321 -19.08 -35.67 15.52
CA THR A 321 -19.48 -34.55 14.66
C THR A 321 -18.99 -33.21 15.22
N LYS A 322 -19.11 -33.01 16.54
CA LYS A 322 -18.63 -31.79 17.22
C LYS A 322 -17.11 -31.70 17.21
N ALA A 323 -16.41 -32.82 17.37
CA ALA A 323 -14.95 -32.88 17.30
C ALA A 323 -14.43 -32.54 15.88
N LYS A 324 -15.07 -33.07 14.82
CA LYS A 324 -14.74 -32.71 13.43
C LYS A 324 -15.01 -31.24 13.13
N GLN A 325 -16.12 -30.69 13.60
CA GLN A 325 -16.43 -29.26 13.41
C GLN A 325 -15.43 -28.35 14.12
N GLN A 326 -15.05 -28.67 15.36
CA GLN A 326 -14.03 -27.91 16.08
C GLN A 326 -12.67 -27.96 15.38
N LYS A 327 -12.25 -29.14 14.94
CA LYS A 327 -10.96 -29.30 14.24
C LYS A 327 -10.93 -28.52 12.91
N ALA A 328 -12.03 -28.53 12.15
CA ALA A 328 -12.15 -27.75 10.92
C ALA A 328 -12.18 -26.23 11.17
N ALA A 329 -12.83 -25.79 12.25
CA ALA A 329 -12.85 -24.38 12.64
C ALA A 329 -11.47 -23.87 13.10
N ASP A 330 -10.72 -24.68 13.87
CA ASP A 330 -9.38 -24.33 14.31
C ASP A 330 -8.36 -24.31 13.16
N ASP A 331 -8.43 -25.25 12.22
CA ASP A 331 -7.57 -25.24 11.03
C ASP A 331 -7.90 -24.05 10.11
N ALA A 332 -9.19 -23.73 9.92
CA ALA A 332 -9.60 -22.55 9.15
C ALA A 332 -9.10 -21.25 9.81
N LYS A 333 -9.19 -21.15 11.14
CA LYS A 333 -8.71 -19.98 11.90
C LYS A 333 -7.18 -19.84 11.82
N ARG A 334 -6.43 -20.94 11.98
CA ARG A 334 -4.96 -20.93 11.84
C ARG A 334 -4.52 -20.54 10.45
N LYS A 335 -5.21 -21.04 9.41
CA LYS A 335 -4.91 -20.69 8.02
C LYS A 335 -5.20 -19.22 7.72
N ALA A 336 -6.29 -18.68 8.26
CA ALA A 336 -6.63 -17.26 8.12
C ALA A 336 -5.64 -16.33 8.86
N GLU A 337 -5.22 -16.69 10.09
CA GLU A 337 -4.19 -15.93 10.81
C GLU A 337 -2.83 -15.98 10.10
N ALA A 338 -2.44 -17.13 9.55
CA ALA A 338 -1.21 -17.26 8.78
C ALA A 338 -1.22 -16.40 7.50
N ASP A 339 -2.32 -16.40 6.74
CA ASP A 339 -2.47 -15.59 5.53
C ASP A 339 -2.50 -14.09 5.84
N ALA A 340 -3.20 -13.70 6.92
CA ALA A 340 -3.22 -12.31 7.38
C ALA A 340 -1.83 -11.82 7.81
N LYS A 341 -1.07 -12.65 8.55
CA LYS A 341 0.29 -12.32 8.98
C LYS A 341 1.27 -12.26 7.81
N ALA A 342 1.12 -13.13 6.82
CA ALA A 342 1.92 -13.11 5.59
C ALA A 342 1.64 -11.84 4.76
N LYS A 343 0.36 -11.47 4.60
CA LYS A 343 -0.05 -10.22 3.91
C LYS A 343 0.45 -8.98 4.64
N GLN A 344 0.35 -8.95 5.96
CA GLN A 344 0.85 -7.82 6.76
C GLN A 344 2.37 -7.67 6.60
N LYS A 345 3.13 -8.77 6.69
CA LYS A 345 4.58 -8.75 6.51
C LYS A 345 4.98 -8.28 5.10
N ALA A 346 4.27 -8.74 4.06
CA ALA A 346 4.51 -8.29 2.70
C ALA A 346 4.21 -6.79 2.50
N ALA A 347 3.14 -6.27 3.13
CA ALA A 347 2.80 -4.86 3.11
C ALA A 347 3.83 -3.99 3.85
N ASP A 348 4.31 -4.44 5.02
CA ASP A 348 5.34 -3.74 5.78
C ASP A 348 6.70 -3.74 5.06
N ASP A 349 7.10 -4.87 4.46
CA ASP A 349 8.34 -4.95 3.68
C ASP A 349 8.25 -4.06 2.41
N ALA A 350 7.10 -4.03 1.73
CA ALA A 350 6.87 -3.13 0.59
C ALA A 350 6.90 -1.64 1.00
N LYS A 351 6.30 -1.30 2.15
CA LYS A 351 6.33 0.06 2.68
C LYS A 351 7.75 0.50 3.02
N ARG A 352 8.52 -0.32 3.74
CA ARG A 352 9.92 -0.02 4.09
C ARG A 352 10.79 0.17 2.85
N LYS A 353 10.59 -0.66 1.83
CA LYS A 353 11.34 -0.52 0.57
C LYS A 353 11.00 0.79 -0.16
N ALA A 354 9.73 1.17 -0.21
CA ALA A 354 9.30 2.43 -0.83
C ALA A 354 9.81 3.66 -0.05
N GLU A 355 9.80 3.59 1.29
CA GLU A 355 10.28 4.67 2.16
C GLU A 355 11.80 4.84 2.04
N ALA A 356 12.56 3.75 2.02
CA ALA A 356 14.02 3.78 1.80
C ALA A 356 14.39 4.32 0.40
N GLU A 357 13.64 3.96 -0.65
CA GLU A 357 13.89 4.49 -2.00
C GLU A 357 13.57 5.99 -2.09
N ALA A 358 12.50 6.44 -1.43
CA ALA A 358 12.14 7.85 -1.37
C ALA A 358 13.18 8.67 -0.59
N GLU A 359 13.68 8.15 0.54
CA GLU A 359 14.72 8.78 1.34
C GLU A 359 16.05 8.86 0.58
N ALA A 360 16.46 7.80 -0.11
CA ALA A 360 17.65 7.81 -0.95
C ALA A 360 17.58 8.84 -2.08
N LYS A 361 16.40 8.96 -2.73
CA LYS A 361 16.17 9.98 -3.76
C LYS A 361 16.21 11.41 -3.18
N ALA A 362 15.62 11.62 -2.00
CA ALA A 362 15.65 12.91 -1.32
C ALA A 362 17.08 13.31 -0.90
N ALA A 363 17.84 12.38 -0.32
CA ALA A 363 19.23 12.60 0.06
C ALA A 363 20.12 12.93 -1.14
N SER A 364 19.94 12.22 -2.27
CA SER A 364 20.67 12.52 -3.51
C SER A 364 20.31 13.90 -4.07
N ALA A 365 19.04 14.30 -4.00
CA ALA A 365 18.61 15.62 -4.46
C ALA A 365 19.16 16.74 -3.57
N GLN A 366 19.17 16.56 -2.25
CA GLN A 366 19.77 17.53 -1.32
C GLN A 366 21.27 17.68 -1.56
N LYS A 367 22.00 16.56 -1.71
CA LYS A 367 23.44 16.60 -1.99
C LYS A 367 23.76 17.34 -3.29
N ALA A 368 22.97 17.13 -4.35
CA ALA A 368 23.12 17.86 -5.61
C ALA A 368 22.83 19.36 -5.47
N GLN A 369 21.85 19.74 -4.65
CA GLN A 369 21.54 21.15 -4.37
C GLN A 369 22.65 21.83 -3.55
N GLU A 370 23.18 21.15 -2.54
CA GLU A 370 24.30 21.65 -1.74
C GLU A 370 25.56 21.84 -2.59
N GLU A 371 25.90 20.87 -3.44
CA GLU A 371 27.04 20.98 -4.35
C GLU A 371 26.86 22.14 -5.35
N ALA A 372 25.65 22.33 -5.90
CA ALA A 372 25.36 23.45 -6.77
C ALA A 372 25.45 24.80 -6.02
N ALA A 373 24.99 24.86 -4.76
CA ALA A 373 25.10 26.05 -3.93
C ALA A 373 26.56 26.38 -3.58
N GLN A 374 27.38 25.36 -3.28
CA GLN A 374 28.81 25.51 -3.02
C GLN A 374 29.54 26.04 -4.26
N LYS A 375 29.34 25.44 -5.44
CA LYS A 375 29.94 25.92 -6.70
C LYS A 375 29.56 27.37 -6.99
N LYS A 376 28.29 27.74 -6.77
CA LYS A 376 27.84 29.13 -6.92
C LYS A 376 28.49 30.08 -5.91
N ALA A 377 28.70 29.64 -4.68
CA ALA A 377 29.37 30.43 -3.65
C ALA A 377 30.86 30.64 -3.96
N GLU A 378 31.54 29.59 -4.44
CA GLU A 378 32.93 29.68 -4.89
C GLU A 378 33.08 30.59 -6.11
N ALA A 379 32.21 30.44 -7.11
CA ALA A 379 32.18 31.33 -8.27
C ALA A 379 32.05 32.80 -7.87
N LYS A 380 31.19 33.12 -6.89
CA LYS A 380 31.07 34.49 -6.35
C LYS A 380 32.34 34.95 -5.64
N LYS A 381 33.04 34.07 -4.91
CA LYS A 381 34.31 34.43 -4.26
C LYS A 381 35.39 34.74 -5.29
N VAL A 382 35.53 33.89 -6.31
CA VAL A 382 36.48 34.07 -7.41
C VAL A 382 36.15 35.32 -8.23
N ALA A 383 34.86 35.58 -8.49
CA ALA A 383 34.43 36.81 -9.11
C ALA A 383 34.79 38.04 -8.27
N SER A 384 34.63 37.95 -6.95
CA SER A 384 34.95 39.06 -6.03
C SER A 384 36.44 39.33 -5.95
N SER A 385 37.29 38.29 -5.97
CA SER A 385 38.74 38.47 -6.04
C SER A 385 39.16 39.10 -7.36
N ALA A 386 38.62 38.61 -8.49
CA ALA A 386 38.91 39.20 -9.80
C ALA A 386 38.47 40.67 -9.89
N ARG A 387 37.31 41.03 -9.33
CA ARG A 387 36.87 42.44 -9.23
C ARG A 387 37.87 43.31 -8.48
N ARG A 388 38.50 42.81 -7.42
CA ARG A 388 39.57 43.54 -6.70
C ARG A 388 40.78 43.75 -7.59
N ASP A 389 41.18 42.74 -8.36
CA ASP A 389 42.31 42.85 -9.29
C ASP A 389 42.03 43.88 -10.39
N PHE A 390 40.78 43.95 -10.87
CA PHE A 390 40.34 44.96 -11.83
C PHE A 390 40.48 46.37 -11.26
N GLU A 391 39.97 46.58 -10.04
CA GLU A 391 40.06 47.87 -9.37
C GLU A 391 41.51 48.29 -9.11
N GLN A 392 42.38 47.36 -8.75
CA GLN A 392 43.80 47.64 -8.57
C GLN A 392 44.44 48.04 -9.90
N LYS A 393 44.13 47.34 -10.99
CA LYS A 393 44.65 47.68 -12.33
C LYS A 393 44.18 49.06 -12.79
N ILE A 394 42.91 49.38 -12.54
CA ILE A 394 42.35 50.71 -12.81
C ILE A 394 43.10 51.76 -11.99
N ARG A 395 43.22 51.58 -10.67
CA ARG A 395 43.94 52.54 -9.80
C ARG A 395 45.38 52.76 -10.23
N ARG A 396 46.09 51.72 -10.69
CA ARG A 396 47.46 51.84 -11.22
C ARG A 396 47.54 52.61 -12.55
N SER A 397 46.46 52.61 -13.33
CA SER A 397 46.38 53.28 -14.62
C SER A 397 45.64 54.62 -14.53
N TRP A 398 45.25 55.03 -13.33
CA TRP A 398 44.40 56.20 -13.12
C TRP A 398 45.24 57.44 -12.86
N ASP A 399 45.17 58.38 -13.80
CA ASP A 399 45.79 59.71 -13.69
C ASP A 399 44.82 60.69 -13.04
N VAL A 400 44.98 60.95 -11.74
CA VAL A 400 44.08 61.78 -10.95
C VAL A 400 44.39 63.27 -11.20
N PRO A 401 43.45 64.07 -11.73
CA PRO A 401 43.67 65.50 -11.94
C PRO A 401 44.00 66.24 -10.64
N THR A 402 44.91 67.21 -10.71
CA THR A 402 45.29 68.05 -9.56
C THR A 402 44.06 68.78 -8.99
N GLY A 403 43.92 68.80 -7.66
CA GLY A 403 42.76 69.43 -6.98
C GLY A 403 41.53 68.53 -6.83
N SER A 404 41.61 67.26 -7.27
CA SER A 404 40.52 66.28 -7.14
C SER A 404 40.58 65.40 -5.89
N SER A 405 41.62 65.52 -5.05
CA SER A 405 41.81 64.65 -3.88
C SER A 405 40.58 64.67 -2.95
N GLY A 406 40.20 63.49 -2.47
CA GLY A 406 39.03 63.30 -1.60
C GLY A 406 37.69 63.17 -2.33
N LYS A 407 37.59 63.54 -3.61
CA LYS A 407 36.37 63.33 -4.42
C LYS A 407 36.20 61.86 -4.78
N THR A 408 34.94 61.44 -4.97
CA THR A 408 34.59 60.05 -5.32
C THR A 408 33.76 59.98 -6.59
N VAL A 409 34.08 59.04 -7.48
CA VAL A 409 33.30 58.72 -8.67
C VAL A 409 32.75 57.30 -8.54
N GLY A 410 31.44 57.14 -8.68
CA GLY A 410 30.77 55.85 -8.80
C GLY A 410 30.70 55.43 -10.27
N VAL A 411 31.24 54.27 -10.61
CA VAL A 411 31.27 53.77 -11.98
C VAL A 411 30.75 52.33 -12.04
N ARG A 412 29.93 52.06 -13.06
CA ARG A 412 29.56 50.72 -13.48
C ARG A 412 30.13 50.47 -14.86
N PHE A 413 30.81 49.36 -15.04
CA PHE A 413 31.31 48.95 -16.35
C PHE A 413 31.07 47.47 -16.58
N THR A 414 30.92 47.11 -17.86
CA THR A 414 30.72 45.74 -18.30
C THR A 414 31.89 45.28 -19.17
N LEU A 415 32.28 44.03 -18.98
CA LEU A 415 33.40 43.40 -19.67
C LEU A 415 32.93 42.27 -20.60
N SER A 416 33.71 42.03 -21.65
CA SER A 416 33.61 40.84 -22.50
C SER A 416 34.24 39.62 -21.81
N ASP A 417 34.07 38.43 -22.40
CA ASP A 417 34.70 37.21 -21.89
C ASP A 417 36.23 37.22 -22.03
N SER A 418 36.77 38.06 -22.91
CA SER A 418 38.22 38.30 -23.08
C SER A 418 38.77 39.40 -22.17
N GLY A 419 37.92 40.02 -21.33
CA GLY A 419 38.31 41.13 -20.46
C GLY A 419 38.41 42.48 -21.18
N SER A 420 37.86 42.62 -22.39
CA SER A 420 37.71 43.92 -23.05
C SER A 420 36.54 44.70 -22.46
N VAL A 421 36.60 46.02 -22.48
CA VAL A 421 35.51 46.86 -21.96
C VAL A 421 34.40 46.99 -23.01
N ASN A 422 33.16 46.69 -22.61
CA ASN A 422 31.97 46.83 -23.46
C ASN A 422 31.22 48.14 -23.20
N SER A 423 31.08 48.53 -21.93
CA SER A 423 30.36 49.75 -21.55
C SER A 423 30.93 50.33 -20.26
N ILE A 424 30.95 51.65 -20.15
CA ILE A 424 31.32 52.40 -18.95
C ILE A 424 30.23 53.44 -18.70
N VAL A 425 29.63 53.41 -17.52
CA VAL A 425 28.57 54.31 -17.10
C VAL A 425 28.93 54.89 -15.74
N ILE A 426 28.95 56.21 -15.63
CA ILE A 426 29.09 56.87 -14.33
C ILE A 426 27.74 56.81 -13.64
N THR A 427 27.69 56.14 -12.50
CA THR A 427 26.50 56.03 -11.66
C THR A 427 26.41 57.17 -10.65
N ARG A 428 27.56 57.74 -10.28
CA ARG A 428 27.65 58.93 -9.42
C ARG A 428 28.83 59.78 -9.87
N SER A 429 28.54 60.95 -10.40
CA SER A 429 29.56 61.94 -10.75
C SER A 429 30.26 62.46 -9.49
N SER A 430 31.53 62.81 -9.62
CA SER A 430 32.29 63.50 -8.58
C SER A 430 32.00 65.00 -8.48
N GLY A 431 31.22 65.56 -9.41
CA GLY A 431 31.05 67.01 -9.57
C GLY A 431 32.23 67.69 -10.27
N ASP A 432 33.14 66.90 -10.87
CA ASP A 432 34.29 67.36 -11.65
C ASP A 432 34.40 66.53 -12.93
N ASP A 433 34.10 67.16 -14.06
CA ASP A 433 34.07 66.48 -15.36
C ASP A 433 35.44 65.94 -15.76
N ALA A 434 36.54 66.59 -15.33
CA ALA A 434 37.89 66.14 -15.63
C ALA A 434 38.22 64.85 -14.86
N LEU A 435 37.79 64.74 -13.61
CA LEU A 435 37.96 63.53 -12.80
C LEU A 435 37.10 62.37 -13.33
N ASP A 436 35.86 62.68 -13.74
CA ASP A 436 34.93 61.73 -14.34
C ASP A 436 35.42 61.21 -15.71
N ALA A 437 36.03 62.07 -16.53
CA ALA A 437 36.67 61.69 -17.79
C ALA A 437 37.95 60.86 -17.55
N SER A 438 38.75 61.25 -16.56
CA SER A 438 39.98 60.56 -16.18
C SER A 438 39.70 59.10 -15.76
N ILE A 439 38.69 58.84 -14.92
CA ILE A 439 38.39 57.46 -14.51
C ILE A 439 37.86 56.61 -15.68
N LYS A 440 37.11 57.20 -16.62
CA LYS A 440 36.69 56.51 -17.85
C LYS A 440 37.90 56.12 -18.70
N ALA A 441 38.85 57.03 -18.88
CA ALA A 441 40.09 56.77 -19.60
C ALA A 441 40.92 55.68 -18.92
N ALA A 442 41.03 55.71 -17.59
CA ALA A 442 41.75 54.69 -16.81
C ALA A 442 41.13 53.28 -16.95
N ILE A 443 39.80 53.19 -16.97
CA ILE A 443 39.08 51.93 -17.19
C ILE A 443 39.31 51.40 -18.61
N GLN A 444 39.34 52.26 -19.63
CA GLN A 444 39.66 51.86 -20.99
C GLN A 444 41.12 51.42 -21.14
N ALA A 445 42.05 52.19 -20.57
CA ALA A 445 43.49 51.92 -20.64
C ALA A 445 43.90 50.65 -19.87
N ALA A 446 43.18 50.29 -18.81
CA ALA A 446 43.43 49.07 -18.05
C ALA A 446 43.01 47.79 -18.79
N ALA A 447 42.26 47.87 -19.89
CA ALA A 447 41.90 46.71 -20.69
C ALA A 447 43.13 46.14 -21.44
N PRO A 448 43.22 44.80 -21.62
CA PRO A 448 42.27 43.77 -21.20
C PRO A 448 42.43 43.37 -19.73
N TYR A 449 41.30 43.07 -19.07
CA TYR A 449 41.23 42.64 -17.68
C TYR A 449 41.45 41.12 -17.51
N PRO A 450 42.11 40.67 -16.43
CA PRO A 450 42.35 39.26 -16.17
C PRO A 450 41.07 38.51 -15.73
N MET A 451 40.33 37.94 -16.69
CA MET A 451 39.07 37.26 -16.41
C MET A 451 39.27 35.90 -15.72
N PRO A 452 38.39 35.51 -14.77
CA PRO A 452 38.40 34.16 -14.20
C PRO A 452 38.26 33.06 -15.24
N SER A 453 39.02 31.97 -15.06
CA SER A 453 38.89 30.77 -15.88
C SER A 453 37.53 30.08 -15.69
N ASP A 454 37.01 30.06 -14.47
CA ASP A 454 35.69 29.50 -14.16
C ASP A 454 34.56 30.29 -14.86
N PRO A 455 33.69 29.64 -15.67
CA PRO A 455 32.65 30.33 -16.43
C PRO A 455 31.62 31.07 -15.58
N ASP A 456 31.23 30.51 -14.42
CA ASP A 456 30.25 31.15 -13.52
C ASP A 456 30.84 32.36 -12.82
N ALA A 457 32.07 32.24 -12.32
CA ALA A 457 32.82 33.35 -11.76
C ALA A 457 33.05 34.45 -12.80
N ARG A 458 33.35 34.06 -14.04
CA ARG A 458 33.52 35.00 -15.16
C ARG A 458 32.23 35.76 -15.43
N ARG A 459 31.10 35.06 -15.56
CA ARG A 459 29.78 35.69 -15.77
C ARG A 459 29.48 36.74 -14.69
N GLU A 460 29.74 36.41 -13.43
CA GLU A 460 29.55 37.31 -12.30
C GLU A 460 30.54 38.49 -12.35
N ALA A 461 31.82 38.23 -12.66
CA ALA A 461 32.87 39.25 -12.72
C ALA A 461 32.70 40.26 -13.88
N ARG A 462 31.96 39.91 -14.94
CA ARG A 462 31.76 40.78 -16.12
C ARG A 462 31.04 42.08 -15.82
N SER A 463 30.18 42.11 -14.80
CA SER A 463 29.50 43.33 -14.37
C SER A 463 30.14 43.82 -13.09
N VAL A 464 30.79 44.98 -13.17
CA VAL A 464 31.51 45.57 -12.04
C VAL A 464 30.85 46.91 -11.72
N SER A 465 30.58 47.14 -10.44
CA SER A 465 30.11 48.41 -9.92
C SER A 465 31.02 48.76 -8.76
N SER A 466 31.78 49.84 -8.87
CA SER A 466 32.73 50.26 -7.84
C SER A 466 32.76 51.77 -7.70
N THR A 467 33.22 52.23 -6.54
CA THR A 467 33.40 53.64 -6.23
C THR A 467 34.88 53.90 -6.05
N PHE A 468 35.42 54.79 -6.89
CA PHE A 468 36.82 55.20 -6.84
C PHE A 468 36.92 56.52 -6.08
N ARG A 469 37.93 56.63 -5.22
CA ARG A 469 38.25 57.86 -4.49
C ARG A 469 39.60 58.37 -4.97
N ALA A 470 39.64 59.62 -5.40
CA ALA A 470 40.87 60.31 -5.76
C ALA A 470 41.72 60.45 -4.49
N GLN A 471 42.95 59.92 -4.53
CA GLN A 471 43.90 60.02 -3.42
C GLN A 471 44.71 61.30 -3.53
#